data_AF-N8R294-F1
#
_entry.id   AF-N8R294-F1
#
_cell.length_a   1.000
_cell.length_b   1.000
_cell.length_c   1.000
_cell.angle_alpha   90.00
_cell.angle_beta   90.00
_cell.angle_gamma   90.00
#
_symmetry.space_group_name_H-M   'P 1'
#
loop_
_entity.id
_entity.type
_entity.pdbx_description
1 polymer ?
#
loop_
_entity_poly.entity_id
_entity_poly.type
_entity_poly.pdbx_seq_one_letter_code
_entity_poly.pdbx_strand_id
1 'polypeptide(L)'
;MPKSIWKLHVNATSERSAQKIIQQCIDVFERVPISLKIEKYNKGGCMATLELAHSENYSWSELVLEIIALGQSLGSGWSIYGNVYDDPSAVLSRSVGHHIRVSGVEWAEWLLLKDQF
;
A
#
# COMPACT_ATOMS: atom_id res chain seq x y z
N MET A 1 -14.40 -1.75 11.91
CA MET A 1 -14.07 -1.84 10.48
C MET A 1 -12.58 -2.00 10.30
N PRO A 2 -12.12 -3.20 9.92
CA PRO A 2 -10.71 -3.49 9.71
C PRO A 2 -10.11 -2.56 8.66
N LYS A 3 -8.83 -2.23 8.85
CA LYS A 3 -8.14 -1.22 8.04
C LYS A 3 -6.76 -1.69 7.64
N SER A 4 -6.29 -1.22 6.50
CA SER A 4 -4.88 -1.29 6.16
C SER A 4 -4.30 0.09 5.92
N ILE A 5 -3.04 0.26 6.36
CA ILE A 5 -2.25 1.44 6.08
C ILE A 5 -1.28 1.10 4.96
N TRP A 6 -1.25 1.94 3.94
CA TRP A 6 -0.36 1.82 2.81
C TRP A 6 0.55 3.03 2.75
N LYS A 7 1.85 2.81 2.57
CA LYS A 7 2.81 3.87 2.30
C LYS A 7 3.41 3.65 0.92
N LEU A 8 3.34 4.66 0.06
CA LEU A 8 3.86 4.62 -1.30
C LEU A 8 4.91 5.73 -1.44
N HIS A 9 6.16 5.33 -1.65
CA HIS A 9 7.19 6.28 -2.05
C HIS A 9 7.15 6.48 -3.55
N VAL A 10 6.82 7.70 -3.96
CA VAL A 10 6.72 8.08 -5.37
C VAL A 10 7.86 9.03 -5.74
N ASN A 11 8.54 8.71 -6.83
CA ASN A 11 9.58 9.55 -7.42
C ASN A 11 8.94 10.64 -8.27
N ALA A 12 8.52 11.71 -7.59
CA ALA A 12 7.86 12.85 -8.19
C ALA A 12 8.56 14.15 -7.80
N THR A 13 8.81 15.02 -8.78
CA THR A 13 9.42 16.34 -8.58
C THR A 13 8.40 17.45 -8.35
N SER A 14 7.11 17.17 -8.51
CA SER A 14 6.01 18.10 -8.23
C SER A 14 4.82 17.38 -7.61
N GLU A 15 4.00 18.12 -6.87
CA GLU A 15 2.80 17.57 -6.25
C GLU A 15 1.82 17.03 -7.30
N ARG A 16 1.68 17.71 -8.43
CA ARG A 16 0.82 17.29 -9.53
C ARG A 16 1.24 15.93 -10.12
N SER A 17 2.54 15.69 -10.27
CA SER A 17 3.01 14.38 -10.76
C SER A 17 2.86 13.30 -9.70
N ALA A 18 3.08 13.61 -8.42
CA ALA A 18 2.82 12.70 -7.31
C ALA A 18 1.34 12.26 -7.28
N GLN A 19 0.41 13.23 -7.35
CA GLN A 19 -1.03 12.95 -7.37
C GLN A 19 -1.43 12.03 -8.54
N LYS A 20 -0.84 12.21 -9.72
CA LYS A 20 -1.11 11.34 -10.88
C LYS A 20 -0.65 9.89 -10.63
N ILE A 21 0.54 9.70 -10.06
CA ILE A 21 1.06 8.36 -9.75
C ILE A 21 0.20 7.70 -8.66
N ILE A 22 -0.17 8.46 -7.62
CA ILE A 22 -1.01 7.97 -6.54
C ILE A 22 -2.40 7.58 -7.05
N GLN A 23 -2.99 8.35 -7.97
CA GLN A 23 -4.24 8.00 -8.60
C GLN A 23 -4.14 6.67 -9.35
N GLN A 24 -3.03 6.43 -10.07
CA GLN A 24 -2.81 5.14 -10.74
C GLN A 24 -2.71 3.97 -9.73
N CYS A 25 -2.13 4.20 -8.56
CA CYS A 25 -2.13 3.18 -7.49
C CYS A 25 -3.55 2.93 -6.97
N ILE A 26 -4.35 3.97 -6.75
CA ILE A 26 -5.76 3.87 -6.35
C ILE A 26 -6.58 3.10 -7.39
N ASP A 27 -6.35 3.37 -8.68
CA ASP A 27 -7.00 2.67 -9.79
C ASP A 27 -6.61 1.18 -9.81
N VAL A 28 -5.34 0.86 -9.54
CA VAL A 28 -4.86 -0.53 -9.44
C VAL A 28 -5.44 -1.26 -8.24
N PHE A 29 -5.61 -0.57 -7.11
CA PHE A 29 -6.27 -1.13 -5.93
C PHE A 29 -7.77 -1.31 -6.13
N GLU A 30 -8.37 -0.65 -7.13
CA GLU A 30 -9.82 -0.57 -7.36
C GLU A 30 -10.58 -0.14 -6.09
N ARG A 31 -9.95 0.69 -5.26
CA ARG A 31 -10.46 1.11 -3.94
C ARG A 31 -10.15 2.57 -3.66
N VAL A 32 -11.18 3.32 -3.29
CA VAL A 32 -11.03 4.69 -2.82
C VAL A 32 -10.55 4.68 -1.37
N PRO A 33 -9.44 5.35 -1.03
CA PRO A 33 -8.96 5.42 0.34
C PRO A 33 -9.87 6.28 1.22
N ILE A 34 -10.04 5.88 2.48
CA ILE A 34 -10.77 6.68 3.48
C ILE A 34 -9.95 7.87 3.97
N SER A 35 -8.62 7.80 3.84
CA SER A 35 -7.70 8.89 4.11
C SER A 35 -6.53 8.83 3.13
N LEU A 36 -6.12 9.99 2.64
CA LEU A 36 -4.93 10.16 1.80
C LEU A 36 -4.14 11.36 2.31
N LYS A 37 -2.90 11.12 2.71
CA LYS A 37 -1.93 12.17 3.05
C LYS A 37 -0.74 12.09 2.11
N ILE A 38 -0.36 13.21 1.52
CA ILE A 38 0.82 13.33 0.66
C ILE A 38 1.78 14.32 1.30
N GLU A 39 3.02 13.90 1.49
CA GLU A 39 4.08 14.75 2.06
C GLU A 39 5.40 14.59 1.31
N LYS A 40 6.24 15.63 1.36
CA LYS A 40 7.60 15.54 0.82
C LYS A 40 8.40 14.52 1.64
N TYR A 41 9.15 13.67 0.95
CA TYR A 41 9.98 12.67 1.62
C TYR A 41 11.43 13.15 1.70
N ASN A 42 12.05 13.04 2.88
CA ASN A 42 13.39 13.58 3.14
C ASN A 42 14.48 12.96 2.26
N LYS A 43 14.24 11.78 1.67
CA LYS A 43 15.15 11.10 0.74
C LYS A 43 14.84 11.40 -0.73
N GLY A 44 14.06 12.44 -1.02
CA GLY A 44 13.59 12.81 -2.35
C GLY A 44 12.24 12.18 -2.70
N GLY A 45 11.51 12.81 -3.63
CA GLY A 45 10.16 12.41 -4.01
C GLY A 45 9.09 12.77 -2.96
N CYS A 46 7.98 12.04 -3.00
CA CYS A 46 6.86 12.19 -2.08
C CYS A 46 6.50 10.86 -1.41
N MET A 47 6.00 10.94 -0.19
CA MET A 47 5.37 9.83 0.52
C MET A 47 3.87 10.02 0.46
N ALA A 48 3.14 9.03 -0.04
CA ALA A 48 1.69 8.95 0.10
C ALA A 48 1.34 7.92 1.16
N THR A 49 0.57 8.33 2.17
CA THR A 49 -0.02 7.40 3.14
C THR A 49 -1.51 7.29 2.85
N LEU A 50 -1.98 6.06 2.59
CA LEU A 50 -3.38 5.74 2.33
C LEU A 50 -3.90 4.86 3.46
N GLU A 51 -5.14 5.09 3.83
CA GLU A 51 -5.89 4.19 4.71
C GLU A 51 -7.01 3.57 3.88
N LEU A 52 -7.05 2.24 3.81
CA LEU A 52 -8.09 1.49 3.10
C LEU A 52 -8.98 0.76 4.10
N ALA A 53 -10.28 0.85 3.85
CA ALA A 53 -11.31 0.11 4.58
C ALA A 53 -11.47 -1.30 4.00
N HIS A 54 -11.74 -2.27 4.89
CA HIS A 54 -12.05 -3.64 4.51
C HIS A 54 -13.43 -4.05 5.02
N SER A 55 -13.99 -5.12 4.45
CA SER A 55 -15.30 -5.62 4.85
C SER A 55 -15.28 -6.10 6.30
N GLU A 56 -16.27 -5.69 7.10
CA GLU A 56 -16.48 -6.23 8.46
C GLU A 56 -16.97 -7.68 8.45
N ASN A 57 -17.41 -8.18 7.29
CA ASN A 57 -17.90 -9.54 7.14
C ASN A 57 -16.77 -10.56 6.91
N TYR A 58 -15.53 -10.11 6.70
CA TYR A 58 -14.39 -11.00 6.50
C TYR A 58 -13.82 -11.48 7.82
N SER A 59 -13.58 -12.79 7.90
CA SER A 59 -12.69 -13.38 8.89
C SER A 59 -11.28 -12.82 8.75
N TRP A 60 -10.47 -12.96 9.81
CA TRP A 60 -9.08 -12.51 9.78
C TRP A 60 -8.28 -13.14 8.63
N SER A 61 -8.47 -14.43 8.37
CA SER A 61 -7.81 -15.11 7.24
C SER A 61 -8.22 -14.54 5.88
N GLU A 62 -9.49 -14.15 5.72
CA GLU A 62 -9.97 -13.52 4.49
C GLU A 62 -9.37 -12.13 4.31
N LEU A 63 -9.24 -11.35 5.38
CA LEU A 63 -8.55 -10.05 5.36
C LEU A 63 -7.07 -10.20 4.99
N VAL A 64 -6.39 -11.22 5.51
CA VAL A 64 -4.99 -11.52 5.16
C VAL A 64 -4.85 -11.90 3.69
N LEU A 65 -5.74 -12.74 3.16
CA LEU A 65 -5.73 -13.09 1.74
C LEU A 65 -6.05 -11.89 0.85
N GLU A 66 -7.02 -11.08 1.25
CA GLU A 66 -7.41 -9.86 0.55
C GLU A 66 -6.25 -8.85 0.47
N ILE A 67 -5.54 -8.60 1.58
CA ILE A 67 -4.44 -7.64 1.58
C ILE A 67 -3.25 -8.13 0.72
N ILE A 68 -2.99 -9.44 0.71
CA ILE A 68 -1.98 -10.03 -0.16
C ILE A 68 -2.39 -9.88 -1.63
N ALA A 69 -3.65 -10.17 -1.98
CA ALA A 69 -4.17 -9.99 -3.33
C ALA A 69 -4.10 -8.51 -3.77
N LEU A 70 -4.42 -7.59 -2.86
CA LEU A 70 -4.30 -6.16 -3.11
C LEU A 70 -2.85 -5.73 -3.33
N GLY A 71 -1.90 -6.27 -2.55
CA GLY A 71 -0.47 -6.06 -2.78
C GLY A 71 -0.04 -6.57 -4.15
N GLN A 72 -0.51 -7.74 -4.55
CA GLN A 72 -0.23 -8.34 -5.86
C GLN A 72 -0.78 -7.52 -7.03
N SER A 73 -1.87 -6.77 -6.84
CA SER A 73 -2.38 -5.85 -7.85
C SER A 73 -1.37 -4.74 -8.17
N LEU A 74 -0.66 -4.23 -7.15
CA LEU A 74 0.37 -3.20 -7.28
C LEU A 74 1.69 -3.75 -7.82
N GLY A 75 2.02 -5.01 -7.51
CA GLY A 75 3.26 -5.62 -7.96
C GLY A 75 3.59 -6.96 -7.31
N SER A 76 4.67 -7.59 -7.76
CA SER A 76 5.16 -8.88 -7.28
C SER A 76 6.54 -8.77 -6.63
N GLY A 77 6.87 -9.72 -5.74
CA GLY A 77 8.13 -9.71 -4.97
C GLY A 77 8.00 -9.04 -3.61
N TRP A 78 6.81 -9.09 -2.99
CA TRP A 78 6.61 -8.60 -1.63
C TRP A 78 7.37 -9.47 -0.62
N SER A 79 8.13 -8.81 0.26
CA SER A 79 8.68 -9.44 1.46
C SER A 79 7.69 -9.25 2.61
N ILE A 80 7.14 -10.35 3.13
CA ILE A 80 6.19 -10.34 4.25
C ILE A 80 6.97 -10.23 5.57
N TYR A 81 6.48 -9.38 6.48
CA TYR A 81 7.00 -9.12 7.81
C TYR A 81 5.86 -9.14 8.85
N GLY A 82 6.21 -9.01 10.13
CA GLY A 82 5.27 -9.05 11.25
C GLY A 82 4.76 -10.47 11.55
N ASN A 83 3.63 -10.55 12.25
CA ASN A 83 2.94 -11.79 12.57
C ASN A 83 1.61 -11.87 11.82
N VAL A 84 1.43 -12.90 10.99
CA VAL A 84 0.20 -13.11 10.20
C VAL A 84 -1.07 -13.21 11.06
N TYR A 85 -0.95 -13.56 12.34
CA TYR A 85 -2.09 -13.68 13.25
C TYR A 85 -2.54 -12.35 13.88
N ASP A 86 -1.69 -11.31 13.82
CA ASP A 86 -1.90 -10.07 14.58
C ASP A 86 -1.64 -8.80 13.75
N ASP A 87 -0.48 -8.69 13.10
CA ASP A 87 0.01 -7.47 12.44
C ASP A 87 0.79 -7.75 11.14
N PRO A 88 0.23 -8.51 10.18
CA PRO A 88 0.94 -8.77 8.94
C PRO A 88 1.23 -7.46 8.22
N SER A 89 2.46 -7.36 7.77
CA SER A 89 2.95 -6.25 6.98
C SER A 89 3.77 -6.78 5.81
N ALA A 90 4.00 -5.95 4.81
CA ALA A 90 4.94 -6.30 3.77
C ALA A 90 5.56 -5.07 3.13
N VAL A 91 6.74 -5.26 2.55
CA VAL A 91 7.43 -4.24 1.77
C VAL A 91 7.69 -4.76 0.36
N LEU A 92 7.48 -3.89 -0.61
CA LEU A 92 7.87 -4.06 -2.01
C LEU A 92 8.80 -2.92 -2.38
N SER A 93 9.93 -3.24 -2.99
CA SER A 93 10.87 -2.25 -3.51
C SER A 93 11.39 -2.69 -4.86
N ARG A 94 11.91 -1.73 -5.64
CA ARG A 94 12.62 -2.03 -6.89
C ARG A 94 13.96 -2.70 -6.58
N SER A 95 13.97 -4.02 -6.54
CA SER A 95 15.17 -4.86 -6.54
C SER A 95 15.09 -5.91 -7.65
N VAL A 96 16.18 -6.63 -7.90
CA VAL A 96 16.24 -7.66 -8.94
C VAL A 96 15.19 -8.75 -8.64
N GLY A 97 14.29 -8.98 -9.60
CA GLY A 97 13.21 -9.96 -9.48
C GLY A 97 11.89 -9.42 -8.90
N HIS A 98 11.86 -8.16 -8.44
CA HIS A 98 10.63 -7.50 -8.00
C HIS A 98 10.05 -6.67 -9.14
N HIS A 99 8.73 -6.56 -9.19
CA HIS A 99 8.02 -5.78 -10.21
C HIS A 99 6.97 -4.90 -9.56
N ILE A 100 7.02 -3.60 -9.84
CA ILE A 100 5.98 -2.65 -9.46
C ILE A 100 5.27 -2.19 -10.74
N ARG A 101 3.96 -2.41 -10.80
CA ARG A 101 3.13 -2.14 -11.99
C ARG A 101 3.01 -0.65 -12.28
N VAL A 102 2.94 0.17 -11.23
CA VAL A 102 2.79 1.62 -11.37
C VAL A 102 4.15 2.29 -11.52
N SER A 103 4.37 2.89 -12.68
CA SER A 103 5.59 3.66 -12.96
C SER A 103 5.71 4.87 -12.03
N GLY A 104 6.90 5.07 -11.47
CA GLY A 104 7.18 6.16 -10.54
C GLY A 104 6.99 5.80 -9.07
N VAL A 105 6.49 4.60 -8.74
CA VAL A 105 6.58 4.04 -7.38
C VAL A 105 7.96 3.37 -7.22
N GLU A 106 8.70 3.77 -6.19
CA GLU A 106 10.04 3.24 -5.87
C GLU A 106 9.96 2.10 -4.84
N TRP A 107 9.12 2.28 -3.83
CA TRP A 107 8.75 1.25 -2.88
C TRP A 107 7.37 1.49 -2.30
N ALA A 108 6.78 0.41 -1.78
CA ALA A 108 5.51 0.39 -1.12
C ALA A 108 5.60 -0.46 0.15
N GLU A 109 4.83 -0.09 1.17
CA GLU A 109 4.64 -0.86 2.40
C GLU A 109 3.14 -0.95 2.69
N TRP A 110 2.68 -2.08 3.19
CA TRP A 110 1.37 -2.16 3.82
C TRP A 110 1.44 -2.80 5.21
N LEU A 111 0.47 -2.44 6.04
CA LEU A 111 0.21 -3.03 7.35
C LEU A 111 -1.31 -3.25 7.47
N LEU A 112 -1.72 -4.48 7.76
CA LEU A 112 -3.10 -4.79 8.09
C LEU A 112 -3.30 -4.64 9.60
N LEU A 113 -4.26 -3.83 10.00
CA LEU A 113 -4.62 -3.60 11.39
C LEU A 113 -5.83 -4.45 11.75
N LYS A 114 -5.68 -5.24 12.80
CA LYS A 114 -6.80 -5.83 13.52
C LYS A 114 -7.61 -4.71 14.17
N ASP A 115 -8.93 -4.81 14.15
CA ASP A 115 -9.78 -3.87 14.90
C ASP A 115 -9.27 -3.84 16.35
N GLN A 116 -8.83 -2.67 16.81
CA GLN A 116 -8.46 -2.45 18.21
C GLN A 116 -9.76 -2.43 19.00
N PHE A 117 -10.11 -3.57 19.59
CA PHE A 117 -11.13 -3.64 20.64
C PHE A 117 -10.56 -3.09 21.94
#